data_AF-A0A0G4PB87-F1
#
_entry.id   AF-A0A0G4PB87-F1
#
_cell.length_a   1.000
_cell.length_b   1.000
_cell.length_c   1.000
_cell.angle_alpha   90.00
_cell.angle_beta   90.00
_cell.angle_gamma   90.00
#
_symmetry.space_group_name_H-M   'P 1'
#
loop_
_entity.id
_entity.type
_entity.pdbx_description
1 polymer ?
#
loop_
_entity_poly.entity_id
_entity_poly.type
_entity_poly.pdbx_seq_one_letter_code
_entity_poly.pdbx_strand_id
1 'polypeptide(L)'
;MLLATRRFQQFSSGSSTVETMKDRDTVIDEFKDLVNMTATELRAWLEQEQSLSGWAGGSGETIGHESAKDGDGGRRIVRILEHNPTENSSDYSDQDIDHMRRVVSYCKRHLAQEERYKHDTSSKSDYSLKNWGHDSLKE
;
A
#
# COMPACT_ATOMS: atom_id res chain seq x y z
N MET A 1 -25.67 -2.53 57.11
CA MET A 1 -26.40 -1.70 56.12
C MET A 1 -25.34 -0.97 55.30
N LEU A 2 -25.14 -1.12 53.99
CA LEU A 2 -25.93 -1.65 52.87
C LEU A 2 -25.01 -2.52 51.98
N LEU A 3 -25.55 -3.60 51.43
CA LEU A 3 -24.98 -4.39 50.34
C LEU A 3 -25.25 -3.67 49.01
N ALA A 4 -24.26 -3.61 48.12
CA ALA A 4 -24.48 -3.23 46.72
C ALA A 4 -23.80 -4.26 45.80
N THR A 5 -24.63 -5.19 45.33
CA THR A 5 -24.33 -6.20 44.31
C THR A 5 -24.02 -5.52 42.98
N ARG A 6 -22.86 -5.82 42.37
CA ARG A 6 -22.64 -5.60 40.93
C ARG A 6 -22.28 -6.92 40.27
N ARG A 7 -23.29 -7.53 39.66
CA ARG A 7 -23.15 -8.48 38.55
C ARG A 7 -23.10 -7.64 37.29
N PHE A 8 -22.11 -7.76 36.42
CA PHE A 8 -22.27 -7.45 34.99
C PHE A 8 -21.25 -8.20 34.14
N GLN A 9 -21.81 -8.90 33.15
CA GLN A 9 -21.27 -9.55 31.96
C GLN A 9 -19.76 -9.79 31.81
N GLN A 10 -19.45 -11.09 31.70
CA GLN A 10 -18.34 -11.63 30.93
C GLN A 10 -18.50 -11.21 29.45
N PHE A 11 -17.63 -10.35 28.94
CA PHE A 11 -17.51 -10.11 27.50
C PHE A 11 -16.60 -11.20 26.90
N SER A 12 -17.25 -12.20 26.29
CA SER A 12 -16.65 -12.93 25.18
C SER A 12 -16.65 -11.98 23.99
N SER A 13 -15.47 -11.61 23.49
CA SER A 13 -15.34 -11.00 22.16
C SER A 13 -14.46 -11.92 21.33
N GLY A 14 -15.11 -12.90 20.70
CA GLY A 14 -14.61 -13.43 19.45
C GLY A 14 -14.81 -12.35 18.39
N SER A 15 -13.72 -11.72 17.94
CA SER A 15 -13.72 -10.91 16.73
C SER A 15 -13.08 -11.73 15.61
N SER A 16 -13.88 -12.62 15.02
CA SER A 16 -13.60 -13.17 13.71
C SER A 16 -13.88 -12.08 12.68
N THR A 17 -12.87 -11.30 12.31
CA THR A 17 -12.87 -10.58 11.04
C THR A 17 -12.15 -11.45 10.02
N VAL A 18 -12.90 -12.35 9.40
CA VAL A 18 -12.58 -12.74 8.02
C VAL A 18 -12.98 -11.52 7.19
N GLU A 19 -12.09 -10.51 7.11
CA GLU A 19 -12.21 -9.56 6.02
C GLU A 19 -12.14 -10.40 4.75
N THR A 20 -13.19 -10.34 3.92
CA THR A 20 -13.20 -10.96 2.60
C THR A 20 -12.09 -10.30 1.79
N MET A 21 -10.89 -10.88 1.86
CA MET A 21 -9.76 -10.49 1.03
C MET A 21 -10.23 -10.56 -0.42
N LYS A 22 -9.99 -9.47 -1.18
CA LYS A 22 -10.29 -9.46 -2.60
C LYS A 22 -9.68 -10.68 -3.27
N ASP A 23 -10.41 -11.24 -4.23
CA ASP A 23 -9.90 -12.35 -5.04
C ASP A 23 -8.63 -11.93 -5.79
N ARG A 24 -7.84 -12.92 -6.17
CA ARG A 24 -6.50 -12.70 -6.73
C ARG A 24 -6.56 -11.90 -8.03
N ASP A 25 -7.50 -12.24 -8.90
CA ASP A 25 -7.60 -11.64 -10.23
C ASP A 25 -7.99 -10.17 -10.12
N THR A 26 -8.97 -9.84 -9.28
CA THR A 26 -9.33 -8.44 -9.00
C THR A 26 -8.15 -7.65 -8.43
N VAL A 27 -7.33 -8.25 -7.56
CA VAL A 27 -6.14 -7.56 -7.01
C VAL A 27 -5.11 -7.29 -8.09
N ILE A 28 -4.86 -8.26 -8.97
CA ILE A 28 -3.89 -8.14 -10.06
C ILE A 28 -4.35 -7.05 -11.04
N ASP A 29 -5.61 -7.07 -11.45
CA ASP A 29 -6.15 -6.06 -12.36
C ASP A 29 -6.06 -4.66 -11.75
N GLU A 30 -6.50 -4.49 -10.50
CA GLU A 30 -6.39 -3.19 -9.81
C GLU A 30 -4.94 -2.75 -9.59
N PHE A 31 -4.01 -3.68 -9.38
CA PHE A 31 -2.59 -3.37 -9.26
C PHE A 31 -2.03 -2.87 -10.58
N LYS A 32 -2.37 -3.52 -11.69
CA LYS A 32 -1.95 -3.12 -13.04
C LYS A 32 -2.51 -1.76 -13.44
N ASP A 33 -3.74 -1.47 -13.04
CA ASP A 33 -4.36 -0.16 -13.29
C ASP A 33 -3.70 0.97 -12.46
N LEU A 34 -3.24 0.67 -11.25
CA LEU A 34 -2.70 1.67 -10.33
C LEU A 34 -1.18 1.86 -10.44
N VAL A 35 -0.41 0.83 -10.79
CA VAL A 35 1.05 0.92 -10.94
C VAL A 35 1.39 1.28 -12.38
N ASN A 36 1.55 2.57 -12.65
CA ASN A 36 1.81 3.13 -14.00
C ASN A 36 3.31 3.46 -14.24
N MET A 37 4.18 3.15 -13.28
CA MET A 37 5.64 3.25 -13.42
C MET A 37 6.25 1.90 -13.77
N THR A 38 7.13 1.87 -14.77
CA THR A 38 7.92 0.68 -15.08
C THR A 38 8.93 0.37 -13.98
N ALA A 39 9.44 -0.87 -13.93
CA ALA A 39 10.48 -1.28 -12.99
C ALA A 39 11.71 -0.35 -13.02
N THR A 40 12.13 0.06 -14.23
CA THR A 40 13.28 0.95 -14.43
C THR A 40 13.01 2.35 -13.90
N GLU A 41 11.83 2.91 -14.18
CA GLU A 41 11.45 4.24 -13.71
C GLU A 41 11.29 4.28 -12.19
N LEU A 42 10.65 3.26 -11.62
CA LEU A 42 10.47 3.16 -10.18
C LEU A 42 11.81 2.98 -9.47
N ARG A 43 12.74 2.19 -10.02
CA ARG A 43 14.10 2.10 -9.48
C ARG A 43 14.82 3.44 -9.51
N ALA A 44 14.81 4.12 -10.65
CA ALA A 44 15.46 5.43 -10.80
C ALA A 44 14.84 6.49 -9.89
N TRP A 45 13.53 6.39 -9.60
CA TRP A 45 12.86 7.23 -8.61
C TRP A 45 13.33 6.93 -7.18
N LEU A 46 13.36 5.65 -6.79
CA LEU A 46 13.75 5.22 -5.44
C LEU A 46 15.22 5.50 -5.09
N GLU A 47 16.05 5.86 -6.07
CA GLU A 47 17.44 6.30 -5.86
C GLU A 47 17.54 7.81 -5.56
N GLN A 48 16.47 8.59 -5.76
CA GLN A 48 16.47 10.04 -5.55
C GLN A 48 16.22 10.39 -4.09
N GLU A 49 16.80 11.50 -3.62
CA GLU A 49 16.58 12.01 -2.27
C GLU A 49 15.10 12.31 -1.99
N GLN A 50 14.33 12.72 -3.01
CA GLN A 50 12.88 12.94 -2.87
C GLN A 50 12.10 11.66 -2.52
N SER A 51 12.59 10.47 -2.89
CA SER A 51 11.95 9.20 -2.52
C SER A 51 12.03 8.92 -1.02
N LEU A 52 13.01 9.52 -0.33
CA LEU A 52 13.11 9.50 1.13
C LEU A 52 12.03 10.36 1.79
N SER A 53 11.36 11.22 1.02
CA SER A 53 10.23 12.01 1.49
C SER A 53 8.91 11.31 1.15
N GLY A 54 8.18 10.93 2.19
CA GLY A 54 6.91 10.22 2.13
C GLY A 54 6.20 10.37 3.47
N TRP A 55 4.95 9.92 3.57
CA TRP A 55 4.22 10.04 4.84
C TRP A 55 4.90 9.19 5.91
N ALA A 56 5.47 9.83 6.94
CA ALA A 56 6.01 9.14 8.09
C ALA A 56 4.85 8.72 9.00
N GLY A 57 4.50 7.45 9.00
CA GLY A 57 3.44 6.96 9.87
C GLY A 57 3.93 6.91 11.31
N GLY A 58 3.81 8.01 12.06
CA GLY A 58 4.00 8.10 13.52
C GLY A 58 5.36 7.70 14.12
N SER A 59 6.23 7.02 13.36
CA SER A 59 7.46 6.36 13.81
C SER A 59 8.73 6.95 13.17
N GLY A 60 8.58 7.97 12.30
CA GLY A 60 9.72 8.58 11.59
C GLY A 60 10.23 7.78 10.38
N GLU A 61 9.64 6.62 10.08
CA GLU A 61 9.90 5.82 8.88
C GLU A 61 8.97 6.25 7.75
N THR A 62 9.52 6.53 6.57
CA THR A 62 8.72 6.89 5.39
C THR A 62 8.01 5.66 4.84
N ILE A 63 6.69 5.63 4.99
CA ILE A 63 5.83 4.53 4.54
C ILE A 63 5.87 4.48 3.00
N GLY A 64 6.67 3.58 2.46
CA GLY A 64 6.87 3.38 1.02
C GLY A 64 8.33 3.20 0.63
N HIS A 65 9.28 3.83 1.34
CA HIS A 65 10.70 3.60 1.12
C HIS A 65 11.22 2.44 1.98
N GLU A 66 10.76 2.31 3.23
CA GLU A 66 11.31 1.32 4.15
C GLU A 66 10.31 0.96 5.26
N SER A 67 9.28 0.17 4.93
CA SER A 67 8.41 -0.41 5.97
C SER A 67 9.09 -1.63 6.61
N ALA A 68 10.02 -1.33 7.53
CA ALA A 68 10.43 -1.97 8.79
C ALA A 68 10.45 -3.50 9.04
N LYS A 69 10.12 -4.40 8.10
CA LYS A 69 10.39 -5.83 8.33
C LYS A 69 10.89 -6.64 7.15
N ASP A 70 10.53 -6.30 5.91
CA ASP A 70 10.90 -7.12 4.73
C ASP A 70 11.17 -6.32 3.43
N GLY A 71 11.30 -5.00 3.48
CA GLY A 71 11.48 -4.18 2.25
C GLY A 71 10.21 -4.07 1.40
N ASP A 72 9.04 -4.15 2.04
CA ASP A 72 7.68 -4.16 1.49
C ASP A 72 7.19 -2.79 0.94
N GLY A 73 8.05 -2.04 0.25
CA GLY A 73 7.70 -0.79 -0.43
C GLY A 73 7.92 -0.88 -1.95
N GLY A 74 8.19 0.25 -2.61
CA GLY A 74 8.45 0.30 -4.06
C GLY A 74 9.53 -0.67 -4.55
N ARG A 75 10.50 -1.04 -3.70
CA ARG A 75 11.52 -2.05 -4.05
C ARG A 75 10.93 -3.44 -4.30
N ARG A 76 9.85 -3.83 -3.60
CA ARG A 76 9.16 -5.09 -3.86
C ARG A 76 8.31 -5.02 -5.12
N ILE A 77 7.70 -3.86 -5.41
CA ILE A 77 7.04 -3.61 -6.70
C ILE A 77 8.02 -3.77 -7.86
N VAL A 78 9.23 -3.20 -7.77
CA VAL A 78 10.29 -3.41 -8.77
C VAL A 78 10.56 -4.90 -8.97
N ARG A 79 10.76 -5.67 -7.89
CA ARG A 79 10.97 -7.12 -8.00
C ARG A 79 9.77 -7.83 -8.65
N ILE A 80 8.54 -7.39 -8.34
CA ILE A 80 7.31 -7.94 -8.92
C ILE A 80 7.28 -7.74 -10.44
N LEU A 81 7.55 -6.52 -10.88
CA LEU A 81 7.58 -6.16 -12.29
C LEU A 81 8.73 -6.84 -13.06
N GLU A 82 9.89 -7.05 -12.42
CA GLU A 82 11.05 -7.69 -13.05
C GLU A 82 10.91 -9.20 -13.21
N HIS A 83 10.29 -9.89 -12.25
CA HIS A 83 10.17 -11.35 -12.32
C HIS A 83 9.02 -11.81 -13.22
N ASN A 84 8.01 -10.96 -13.45
CA ASN A 84 6.87 -11.24 -14.31
C ASN A 84 6.61 -10.10 -15.31
N PRO A 85 7.52 -9.87 -16.28
CA PRO A 85 7.40 -8.79 -17.25
C PRO A 85 6.26 -8.98 -18.26
N THR A 86 5.72 -10.20 -18.35
CA THR A 86 4.54 -10.53 -19.18
C THR A 86 3.22 -10.33 -18.44
N GLU A 87 3.26 -9.95 -17.16
CA GLU A 87 2.10 -9.69 -16.29
C GLU A 87 1.09 -10.85 -16.27
N ASN A 88 1.60 -12.08 -16.31
CA ASN A 88 0.77 -13.26 -16.33
C ASN A 88 0.27 -13.57 -14.91
N SER A 89 -1.05 -13.56 -14.72
CA SER A 89 -1.69 -13.73 -13.40
C SER A 89 -1.30 -15.04 -12.69
N SER A 90 -0.98 -16.10 -13.44
CA SER A 90 -0.58 -17.40 -12.87
C SER A 90 0.82 -17.40 -12.24
N ASP A 91 1.66 -16.44 -12.62
CA ASP A 91 3.09 -16.47 -12.30
C ASP A 91 3.41 -15.69 -11.01
N TYR A 92 2.41 -15.06 -10.40
CA TYR A 92 2.53 -14.36 -9.12
C TYR A 92 2.39 -15.31 -7.93
N SER A 93 3.34 -15.21 -6.99
CA SER A 93 3.26 -15.94 -5.73
C SER A 93 2.19 -15.35 -4.80
N ASP A 94 1.75 -16.12 -3.80
CA ASP A 94 0.80 -15.62 -2.78
C ASP A 94 1.33 -14.37 -2.06
N GLN A 95 2.64 -14.29 -1.85
CA GLN A 95 3.26 -13.13 -1.22
C GLN A 95 3.26 -11.89 -2.14
N ASP A 96 3.34 -12.09 -3.46
CA ASP A 96 3.21 -11.00 -4.42
C ASP A 96 1.78 -10.46 -4.39
N ILE A 97 0.79 -11.35 -4.39
CA ILE A 97 -0.62 -10.94 -4.28
C ILE A 97 -0.90 -10.19 -2.97
N ASP A 98 -0.37 -10.67 -1.85
CA ASP A 98 -0.53 -9.98 -0.56
C ASP A 98 0.14 -8.61 -0.57
N HIS A 99 1.27 -8.47 -1.25
CA HIS A 99 1.90 -7.17 -1.42
C HIS A 99 1.06 -6.27 -2.34
N MET A 100 0.58 -6.77 -3.48
CA MET A 100 -0.30 -6.02 -4.40
C MET A 100 -1.56 -5.51 -3.70
N ARG A 101 -2.19 -6.30 -2.82
CA ARG A 101 -3.33 -5.86 -1.99
C ARG A 101 -3.00 -4.60 -1.19
N ARG A 102 -1.79 -4.53 -0.61
CA ARG A 102 -1.32 -3.36 0.15
C ARG A 102 -1.09 -2.16 -0.75
N VAL A 103 -0.45 -2.36 -1.91
CA VAL A 103 -0.22 -1.32 -2.92
C VAL A 103 -1.54 -0.70 -3.36
N VAL A 104 -2.47 -1.54 -3.82
CA VAL A 104 -3.81 -1.13 -4.26
C VAL A 104 -4.55 -0.35 -3.17
N SER A 105 -4.55 -0.89 -1.95
CA SER A 105 -5.22 -0.24 -0.81
C SER A 105 -4.59 1.11 -0.45
N TYR A 106 -3.26 1.23 -0.58
CA TYR A 106 -2.53 2.45 -0.34
C TYR A 106 -2.87 3.51 -1.39
N CYS A 107 -2.71 3.18 -2.68
CA CYS A 107 -2.94 4.10 -3.79
C CYS A 107 -4.39 4.60 -3.81
N LYS A 108 -5.39 3.71 -3.70
CA LYS A 108 -6.81 4.10 -3.71
C LYS A 108 -7.16 5.07 -2.58
N ARG A 109 -6.65 4.83 -1.36
CA ARG A 109 -6.91 5.71 -0.21
C ARG A 109 -6.31 7.09 -0.42
N HIS A 110 -5.09 7.17 -0.97
CA HIS A 110 -4.40 8.45 -1.16
C HIS A 110 -4.98 9.22 -2.35
N LEU A 111 -5.28 8.57 -3.47
CA LEU A 111 -5.95 9.21 -4.61
C LEU A 111 -7.31 9.81 -4.20
N ALA A 112 -8.10 9.09 -3.41
CA ALA A 112 -9.38 9.60 -2.88
C ALA A 112 -9.23 10.75 -1.88
N GLN A 113 -8.05 10.87 -1.23
CA GLN A 113 -7.74 12.00 -0.35
C GLN A 113 -7.30 13.22 -1.17
N GLU A 114 -6.45 13.04 -2.18
CA GLU A 114 -5.98 14.11 -3.07
C GLU A 114 -7.14 14.75 -3.86
N GLU A 115 -8.10 13.95 -4.34
CA GLU A 115 -9.30 14.46 -5.00
C GLU A 115 -10.09 15.44 -4.12
N ARG A 116 -10.04 15.25 -2.79
CA ARG A 116 -10.69 16.15 -1.82
C ARG A 116 -9.87 17.41 -1.52
N TYR A 117 -8.56 17.36 -1.70
CA TYR A 117 -7.63 18.42 -1.32
C TYR A 117 -6.79 18.88 -2.52
N LYS A 118 -7.45 19.48 -3.53
CA LYS A 118 -6.84 20.21 -4.67
C LYS A 118 -5.39 19.79 -4.97
N HIS A 119 -5.27 18.63 -5.62
CA HIS A 119 -4.03 17.98 -6.08
C HIS A 119 -2.84 18.94 -6.30
N ASP A 120 -1.76 18.72 -5.55
CA ASP A 120 -0.45 19.37 -5.74
C ASP A 120 0.59 18.31 -6.11
N THR A 121 1.05 18.37 -7.36
CA THR A 121 1.98 17.42 -7.99
C THR A 121 3.42 17.54 -7.48
N SER A 122 3.71 18.49 -6.60
CA SER A 122 5.01 18.62 -5.90
C SER A 122 4.89 18.36 -4.39
N SER A 123 3.76 17.82 -3.96
CA SER A 123 3.50 17.56 -2.54
C SER A 123 4.18 16.27 -2.05
N LYS A 124 4.32 16.15 -0.73
CA LYS A 124 4.75 14.89 -0.09
C LYS A 124 3.84 13.70 -0.42
N SER A 125 2.60 13.97 -0.81
CA SER A 125 1.61 12.95 -1.16
C SER A 125 1.96 12.32 -2.52
N ASP A 126 2.29 13.15 -3.51
CA ASP A 126 2.72 12.70 -4.83
C ASP A 126 3.99 11.85 -4.77
N TYR A 127 5.01 12.32 -4.04
CA TYR A 127 6.25 11.56 -3.83
C TYR A 127 6.00 10.21 -3.15
N SER A 128 5.03 10.17 -2.24
CA SER A 128 4.62 8.93 -1.59
C SER A 128 3.91 8.00 -2.59
N LEU A 129 2.99 8.48 -3.42
CA LEU A 129 2.37 7.67 -4.48
C LEU A 129 3.42 7.06 -5.43
N LYS A 130 4.45 7.84 -5.80
CA LYS A 130 5.57 7.36 -6.63
C LYS A 130 6.40 6.28 -5.94
N ASN A 131 6.57 6.34 -4.61
CA ASN A 131 7.17 5.25 -3.84
C ASN A 131 6.37 3.95 -3.89
N TRP A 132 5.09 4.02 -4.26
CA TRP A 132 4.19 2.88 -4.48
C TRP A 132 3.94 2.60 -5.98
N GLY A 133 4.75 3.17 -6.87
CA GLY A 133 4.71 2.89 -8.30
C GLY A 133 3.62 3.63 -9.09
N HIS A 134 2.95 4.60 -8.46
CA HIS A 134 1.96 5.46 -9.12
C HIS A 134 2.52 6.88 -9.30
N ASP A 135 2.70 7.31 -10.54
CA ASP A 135 3.06 8.68 -10.89
C ASP A 135 1.80 9.42 -11.36
N SER A 136 1.35 10.42 -10.59
CA SER A 136 0.13 11.19 -10.89
C SER A 136 0.24 12.01 -12.18
N LEU A 137 1.46 12.21 -12.70
CA LEU A 137 1.71 12.92 -13.96
C LEU A 137 1.64 12.01 -15.19
N LYS A 138 1.43 10.71 -15.00
CA LYS A 138 1.27 9.73 -16.08
C LYS A 138 -0.19 9.34 -16.23
N GLU A 139 -0.73 9.58 -17.43
CA GLU A 139 -2.04 9.09 -17.89
C GLU A 139 -1.92 7.73 -18.60
#